data_AF-A0A4U2DRM0-F1
#
_entry.id   AF-A0A4U2DRM0-F1
#
_cell.length_a   1.000
_cell.length_b   1.000
_cell.length_c   1.000
_cell.angle_alpha   90.00
_cell.angle_beta   90.00
_cell.angle_gamma   90.00
#
_symmetry.space_group_name_H-M   'P 1'
#
loop_
_entity.id
_entity.type
_entity.pdbx_description
1 polymer ?
#
loop_
_entity_poly.entity_id
_entity_poly.type
_entity_poly.pdbx_seq_one_letter_code
_entity_poly.pdbx_strand_id
1 'polypeptide(L)'
;IGYLPHSLFWVDYLVRELGMSFASGGFYWAVFGIGAAVGPIVTGILGDKFGLKKALLVAFSCKAIGVALPLLNTNMIALFASSLLVGMFTPGTVTLISTYTLEIVGTQLHTKIWGVMTMAFAISQGVGAVVMAHYAPQINSYNALFII
;
A
#
# COMPACT_ATOMS: atom_id res chain seq x y z
N ILE A 1 -3.32 -6.64 -2.99
CA ILE A 1 -3.67 -6.27 -4.37
C ILE A 1 -3.72 -4.74 -4.50
N GLY A 2 -4.63 -4.02 -3.85
CA GLY A 2 -4.80 -2.57 -4.06
C GLY A 2 -3.64 -1.59 -3.75
N TYR A 3 -2.43 -2.03 -3.39
CA TYR A 3 -1.24 -1.14 -3.38
C TYR A 3 -0.33 -1.36 -4.60
N LEU A 4 -0.58 -2.40 -5.39
CA LEU A 4 0.16 -2.71 -6.61
C LEU A 4 0.23 -1.54 -7.60
N PRO A 5 -0.85 -0.76 -7.82
CA PRO A 5 -0.79 0.44 -8.65
C PRO A 5 0.27 1.42 -8.16
N HIS A 6 0.31 1.67 -6.85
CA HIS A 6 1.28 2.55 -6.22
C HIS A 6 2.70 1.99 -6.19
N SER A 7 2.91 0.67 -6.21
CA SER A 7 4.26 0.09 -6.17
C SER A 7 4.87 -0.24 -7.52
N LEU A 8 4.04 -0.61 -8.50
CA LEU A 8 4.49 -1.06 -9.83
C LEU A 8 4.36 0.03 -10.88
N PHE A 9 3.31 0.84 -10.80
CA PHE A 9 2.92 1.73 -11.89
C PHE A 9 2.94 3.21 -11.50
N TRP A 10 3.23 3.57 -10.24
CA TRP A 10 3.15 4.96 -9.78
C TRP A 10 4.05 5.91 -10.53
N VAL A 11 5.35 5.60 -10.63
CA VAL A 11 6.30 6.44 -11.37
C VAL A 11 5.93 6.50 -12.85
N ASP A 12 5.49 5.38 -13.42
CA ASP A 12 5.12 5.29 -14.83
C ASP A 12 3.85 6.10 -15.12
N TYR A 13 2.84 6.05 -14.25
CA TYR A 13 1.63 6.88 -14.30
C TYR A 13 1.97 8.38 -14.26
N LEU A 14 2.81 8.79 -13.30
CA LEU A 14 3.22 10.19 -13.17
C LEU A 14 3.96 10.70 -14.41
N VAL A 15 4.82 9.88 -15.00
CA VAL A 15 5.66 10.28 -16.15
C VAL A 15 4.91 10.17 -17.47
N ARG A 16 4.22 9.04 -17.71
CA ARG A 16 3.60 8.74 -19.01
C ARG A 16 2.19 9.30 -19.15
N GLU A 17 1.37 9.27 -18.09
CA GLU A 17 -0.02 9.74 -18.17
C GLU A 17 -0.14 11.21 -17.75
N LEU A 18 0.54 11.63 -16.68
CA LEU A 18 0.52 13.02 -16.22
C LEU A 18 1.60 13.91 -16.86
N GLY A 19 2.50 13.33 -17.67
CA GLY A 19 3.55 14.08 -18.37
C GLY A 19 4.60 14.71 -17.45
N MET A 20 4.72 14.24 -16.20
CA MET A 20 5.69 14.79 -15.24
C MET A 20 7.11 14.33 -15.56
N SER A 21 8.10 15.08 -15.05
CA SER A 21 9.50 14.67 -15.16
C SER A 21 9.78 13.39 -14.36
N PHE A 22 10.76 12.61 -14.80
CA PHE A 22 11.23 11.43 -14.06
C PHE A 22 11.71 11.79 -12.64
N ALA A 23 12.30 12.97 -12.47
CA ALA A 23 12.70 13.47 -11.15
C ALA A 23 11.50 13.66 -10.20
N SER A 24 10.37 14.15 -10.72
CA SER A 24 9.11 14.26 -9.96
C SER A 24 8.57 12.88 -9.58
N GLY A 25 8.60 11.90 -10.50
CA GLY A 25 8.23 10.52 -10.20
C GLY A 25 9.09 9.91 -9.08
N GLY A 26 10.41 10.11 -9.15
CA GLY A 26 11.35 9.70 -8.10
C GLY A 26 11.09 10.39 -6.76
N PHE A 27 10.73 11.68 -6.77
CA PHE A 27 10.36 12.41 -5.56
C PHE A 27 9.15 11.79 -4.84
N TYR A 28 8.05 11.52 -5.56
CA TYR A 28 6.88 10.89 -4.95
C TYR A 28 7.15 9.46 -4.47
N TRP A 29 8.03 8.74 -5.16
CA TRP A 29 8.48 7.42 -4.70
C TRP A 29 9.33 7.50 -3.43
N ALA A 30 10.17 8.53 -3.29
CA ALA A 30 10.89 8.79 -2.04
C ALA A 30 9.92 9.14 -0.89
N VAL A 31 8.89 9.95 -1.16
CA VAL A 31 7.83 10.25 -0.17
C VAL A 31 7.11 8.98 0.28
N PHE A 32 6.79 8.08 -0.65
CA PHE A 32 6.25 6.76 -0.34
C PHE A 32 7.20 5.99 0.59
N GLY A 33 8.50 5.98 0.30
CA GLY A 33 9.53 5.34 1.13
C GLY A 33 9.62 5.92 2.54
N ILE A 34 9.53 7.25 2.68
CA ILE A 34 9.47 7.92 4.00
C ILE A 34 8.23 7.48 4.77
N GLY A 35 7.07 7.47 4.11
CA GLY A 35 5.84 6.95 4.69
C GLY A 35 6.05 5.51 5.19
N ALA A 36 6.61 4.65 4.34
CA ALA A 36 6.87 3.24 4.65
C ALA A 36 7.80 3.04 5.85
N ALA A 37 8.81 3.89 6.04
CA ALA A 37 9.69 3.82 7.21
C ALA A 37 8.97 4.20 8.52
N VAL A 38 8.12 5.22 8.47
CA VAL A 38 7.41 5.74 9.65
C VAL A 38 6.16 4.91 9.99
N GLY A 39 5.56 4.27 8.99
CA GLY A 39 4.31 3.52 9.08
C GLY A 39 4.25 2.52 10.22
N PRO A 40 5.15 1.53 10.31
CA PRO A 40 5.17 0.53 11.37
C PRO A 40 5.13 1.12 12.78
N ILE A 41 5.88 2.21 13.00
CA ILE A 41 5.96 2.90 14.29
C ILE A 41 4.60 3.53 14.63
N VAL A 42 4.04 4.31 13.70
CA VAL A 42 2.74 4.98 13.89
C VAL A 42 1.63 3.97 14.10
N THR A 43 1.56 2.92 13.28
CA THR A 43 0.53 1.90 13.41
C THR A 43 0.71 1.05 14.65
N GLY A 44 1.94 0.78 15.08
CA GLY A 44 2.22 0.10 16.35
C GLY A 44 1.67 0.88 17.54
N ILE A 45 1.99 2.18 17.64
CA ILE A 45 1.47 3.07 18.68
C ILE A 45 -0.07 3.12 18.66
N LEU A 46 -0.68 3.19 17.47
CA LEU A 46 -2.14 3.15 17.32
C LEU A 46 -2.72 1.81 17.80
N GLY A 47 -2.04 0.70 17.49
CA GLY A 47 -2.39 -0.64 17.92
C GLY A 47 -2.38 -0.78 19.44
N ASP A 48 -1.32 -0.29 20.09
CA ASP A 48 -1.17 -0.34 21.54
C ASP A 48 -2.19 0.53 22.26
N LYS A 49 -2.50 1.72 21.71
CA LYS A 49 -3.40 2.69 22.36
C LYS A 49 -4.88 2.41 22.15
N PHE A 50 -5.28 1.97 20.96
CA PHE A 50 -6.68 1.82 20.57
C PHE A 50 -7.12 0.35 20.37
N GLY A 51 -6.17 -0.59 20.46
CA GLY A 51 -6.36 -2.01 20.16
C GLY A 51 -6.14 -2.32 18.68
N LEU A 52 -5.56 -3.50 18.42
CA LEU A 52 -5.13 -3.92 17.09
C LEU A 52 -6.27 -3.97 16.06
N LYS A 53 -7.46 -4.42 16.46
CA LYS A 53 -8.64 -4.47 15.55
C LYS A 53 -9.04 -3.09 15.03
N LYS A 54 -9.13 -2.09 15.92
CA LYS A 54 -9.50 -0.72 15.55
C LYS A 54 -8.39 -0.07 14.72
N ALA A 55 -7.13 -0.28 15.11
CA ALA A 55 -5.98 0.22 14.37
C ALA A 55 -5.94 -0.35 12.94
N LEU A 56 -6.24 -1.65 12.75
CA LEU A 56 -6.35 -2.27 11.42
C LEU A 56 -7.45 -1.65 10.57
N LEU A 57 -8.64 -1.42 11.13
CA LEU A 57 -9.74 -0.79 10.40
C LEU A 57 -9.38 0.62 9.93
N VAL A 58 -8.79 1.43 10.83
CA VAL A 58 -8.32 2.78 10.49
C VAL A 58 -7.24 2.72 9.41
N ALA A 59 -6.23 1.85 9.57
CA ALA A 59 -5.15 1.72 8.62
C ALA A 59 -5.63 1.30 7.23
N PHE A 60 -6.56 0.33 7.14
CA PHE A 60 -7.16 -0.06 5.87
C PHE A 60 -8.00 1.06 5.25
N SER A 61 -8.76 1.79 6.06
CA SER A 61 -9.57 2.92 5.59
C SER A 61 -8.70 4.06 5.04
N CYS A 62 -7.67 4.46 5.79
CA CYS A 62 -6.73 5.49 5.34
C CYS A 62 -5.96 5.06 4.10
N LYS A 63 -5.58 3.77 4.01
CA LYS A 63 -4.93 3.23 2.81
C LYS A 63 -5.87 3.27 1.60
N ALA A 64 -7.13 2.88 1.75
CA ALA A 64 -8.12 2.94 0.68
C ALA A 64 -8.33 4.36 0.17
N ILE A 65 -8.42 5.34 1.08
CA ILE A 65 -8.47 6.77 0.72
C ILE A 65 -7.20 7.18 -0.03
N GLY A 66 -6.03 6.77 0.46
CA GLY A 66 -4.74 7.02 -0.18
C GLY A 66 -4.70 6.50 -1.62
N VAL A 67 -5.23 5.31 -1.87
CA VAL A 67 -5.28 4.69 -3.20
C VAL A 67 -6.29 5.39 -4.12
N ALA A 68 -7.41 5.86 -3.57
CA ALA A 68 -8.47 6.54 -4.33
C ALA A 68 -8.15 8.01 -4.65
N LEU A 69 -7.29 8.67 -3.88
CA LEU A 69 -6.96 10.09 -4.06
C LEU A 69 -6.54 10.47 -5.50
N PRO A 70 -5.65 9.72 -6.17
CA PRO A 70 -5.24 10.02 -7.55
C PRO A 70 -6.37 9.92 -8.57
N LEU A 71 -7.42 9.14 -8.28
CA LEU A 71 -8.61 9.03 -9.13
C LEU A 71 -9.50 10.28 -9.06
N LEU A 72 -9.47 10.99 -7.93
CA LEU A 72 -10.31 12.15 -7.69
C LEU A 72 -9.60 13.45 -8.07
N ASN A 73 -8.30 13.53 -7.81
CA ASN A 73 -7.52 14.74 -8.05
C ASN A 73 -6.04 14.41 -8.29
N THR A 74 -5.48 14.98 -9.35
CA THR A 74 -4.08 14.81 -9.76
C THR A 74 -3.19 15.99 -9.40
N ASN A 75 -3.66 16.90 -8.53
CA ASN A 75 -2.84 18.00 -8.03
C ASN A 75 -1.66 17.52 -7.17
N MET A 76 -0.64 18.38 -7.03
CA MET A 76 0.60 18.06 -6.30
C MET A 76 0.36 17.59 -4.86
N ILE A 77 -0.62 18.18 -4.18
CA ILE A 77 -0.95 17.87 -2.79
C ILE A 77 -1.60 16.48 -2.68
N ALA A 78 -2.52 16.15 -3.59
CA ALA A 78 -3.19 14.86 -3.62
C ALA A 78 -2.21 13.72 -3.94
N LEU A 79 -1.30 13.92 -4.90
CA LEU A 79 -0.25 12.96 -5.22
C LEU A 79 0.72 12.75 -4.05
N PHE A 80 1.08 13.83 -3.34
CA PHE A 80 1.92 13.75 -2.15
C PHE A 80 1.22 12.98 -1.01
N ALA A 81 -0.03 13.36 -0.71
CA ALA A 81 -0.83 12.71 0.33
C ALA A 81 -1.08 11.24 0.01
N SER A 82 -1.39 10.91 -1.25
CA SER A 82 -1.55 9.54 -1.72
C SER A 82 -0.26 8.73 -1.53
N SER A 83 0.88 9.26 -1.99
CA SER A 83 2.19 8.59 -1.85
C SER A 83 2.53 8.33 -0.39
N LEU A 84 2.34 9.33 0.48
CA LEU A 84 2.64 9.22 1.89
C LEU A 84 1.71 8.25 2.62
N LEU A 85 0.39 8.33 2.41
CA LEU A 85 -0.60 7.47 3.06
C LEU A 85 -0.44 6.02 2.64
N VAL A 86 -0.36 5.75 1.33
CA VAL A 86 -0.21 4.38 0.83
C VAL A 86 1.15 3.82 1.26
N GLY A 87 2.21 4.65 1.22
CA GLY A 87 3.53 4.32 1.73
C GLY A 87 3.49 3.92 3.21
N MET A 88 2.87 4.75 4.05
CA MET A 88 2.77 4.54 5.50
C MET A 88 1.98 3.29 5.87
N PHE A 89 0.78 3.14 5.32
CA PHE A 89 -0.10 2.05 5.74
C PHE A 89 0.22 0.72 5.07
N THR A 90 1.10 0.67 4.07
CA THR A 90 1.51 -0.60 3.45
C THR A 90 2.32 -1.49 4.41
N PRO A 91 3.50 -1.10 4.90
CA PRO A 91 4.21 -1.85 5.93
C PRO A 91 3.54 -1.71 7.31
N GLY A 92 2.86 -0.59 7.60
CA GLY A 92 2.16 -0.43 8.88
C GLY A 92 1.05 -1.46 9.12
N THR A 93 0.25 -1.78 8.08
CA THR A 93 -0.74 -2.86 8.18
C THR A 93 -0.08 -4.24 8.35
N VAL A 94 1.06 -4.49 7.71
CA VAL A 94 1.82 -5.75 7.90
C VAL A 94 2.26 -5.89 9.35
N THR A 95 2.77 -4.83 9.97
CA THR A 95 3.12 -4.81 11.39
C THR A 95 1.92 -5.12 12.28
N LEU A 96 0.79 -4.44 12.07
CA LEU A 96 -0.44 -4.68 12.85
C LEU A 96 -0.96 -6.11 12.70
N ILE A 97 -0.96 -6.67 11.50
CA ILE A 97 -1.41 -8.05 11.26
C ILE A 97 -0.44 -9.02 11.95
N SER A 98 0.87 -8.79 11.89
CA SER A 98 1.85 -9.65 12.57
C SER A 98 1.63 -9.68 14.08
N THR A 99 1.44 -8.50 14.70
CA THR A 99 1.14 -8.38 16.13
C THR A 99 -0.20 -9.02 16.47
N TYR A 100 -1.22 -8.84 15.63
CA TYR A 100 -2.55 -9.40 15.86
C TYR A 100 -2.55 -10.93 15.75
N THR A 101 -1.81 -11.48 14.78
CA THR A 101 -1.57 -12.92 14.69
C THR A 101 -0.88 -13.43 15.94
N LEU A 102 0.15 -12.72 16.43
CA LEU A 102 0.86 -13.10 17.66
C LEU A 102 -0.09 -13.15 18.87
N GLU A 103 -0.99 -12.18 19.00
CA GLU A 103 -2.00 -12.15 20.07
C GLU A 103 -2.97 -13.34 20.01
N ILE A 104 -3.35 -13.78 18.80
CA ILE A 104 -4.30 -14.89 18.62
C ILE A 104 -3.65 -16.26 18.82
N VAL A 105 -2.49 -16.52 18.18
CA VAL A 105 -1.93 -17.87 18.11
C VAL A 105 -0.81 -18.12 19.13
N GLY A 106 -0.34 -17.06 19.80
CA GLY A 106 0.78 -17.11 20.73
C GLY A 106 2.14 -17.29 20.04
N THR A 107 3.22 -17.17 20.82
CA THR A 107 4.61 -17.20 20.31
C THR A 107 5.01 -18.51 19.64
N GLN A 108 4.45 -19.64 20.09
CA GLN A 108 4.81 -20.99 19.61
C GLN A 108 4.36 -21.24 18.16
N LEU A 109 3.18 -20.74 17.79
CA LEU A 109 2.60 -20.94 16.45
C LEU A 109 2.82 -19.74 15.53
N HIS A 110 3.25 -18.59 16.07
CA HIS A 110 3.38 -17.34 15.33
C HIS A 110 4.23 -17.50 14.06
N THR A 111 5.45 -18.03 14.16
CA THR A 111 6.34 -18.20 13.00
C THR A 111 5.71 -19.04 11.89
N LYS A 112 5.02 -20.13 12.25
CA LYS A 112 4.37 -21.02 11.28
C LYS A 112 3.20 -20.32 10.58
N ILE A 113 2.31 -19.72 11.36
CA ILE A 113 1.10 -19.06 10.82
C ILE A 113 1.49 -17.80 10.03
N TRP A 114 2.42 -17.01 10.55
CA TRP A 114 2.95 -15.85 9.85
C TRP A 114 3.60 -16.21 8.51
N GLY A 115 4.35 -17.32 8.46
CA GLY A 115 4.90 -17.86 7.21
C GLY A 115 3.82 -18.20 6.19
N VAL A 116 2.75 -18.88 6.59
CA VAL A 116 1.61 -19.19 5.71
C VAL A 116 0.91 -17.93 5.22
N MET A 117 0.68 -16.95 6.10
CA MET A 117 0.07 -15.67 5.74
C MET A 117 0.93 -14.88 4.75
N THR A 118 2.25 -14.86 4.95
CA THR A 118 3.20 -14.19 4.05
C THR A 118 3.25 -14.87 2.69
N MET A 119 3.19 -16.20 2.66
CA MET A 119 3.12 -16.97 1.41
C MET A 119 1.81 -16.68 0.66
N ALA A 120 0.67 -16.70 1.34
CA ALA A 120 -0.62 -16.36 0.75
C ALA A 120 -0.62 -14.93 0.19
N PHE A 121 0.00 -13.99 0.91
CA PHE A 121 0.20 -12.62 0.44
C PHE A 121 1.07 -12.60 -0.82
N ALA A 122 2.23 -13.25 -0.83
CA ALA A 122 3.13 -13.28 -1.98
C ALA A 122 2.45 -13.87 -3.23
N ILE A 123 1.72 -14.98 -3.09
CA ILE A 123 0.95 -15.60 -4.18
C ILE A 123 -0.10 -14.61 -4.71
N SER A 124 -0.86 -13.97 -3.81
CA SER A 124 -1.89 -13.00 -4.19
C SER A 124 -1.29 -11.80 -4.93
N GLN A 125 -0.11 -11.33 -4.51
CA GLN A 125 0.60 -10.25 -5.20
C GLN A 125 1.12 -10.70 -6.57
N GLY A 126 1.69 -11.90 -6.68
CA GLY A 126 2.17 -12.44 -7.94
C GLY A 126 1.04 -12.59 -8.97
N VAL A 127 -0.08 -13.21 -8.57
CA VAL A 127 -1.25 -13.37 -9.43
C VAL A 127 -1.82 -12.00 -9.81
N GLY A 128 -2.01 -11.10 -8.83
CA GLY A 128 -2.53 -9.75 -9.08
C GLY A 128 -1.64 -8.94 -10.03
N ALA A 129 -0.32 -9.00 -9.86
CA ALA A 129 0.63 -8.31 -10.71
C ALA A 129 0.61 -8.84 -12.15
N VAL A 130 0.53 -10.17 -12.34
CA VAL A 130 0.44 -10.78 -13.68
C VAL A 130 -0.86 -10.37 -14.37
N VAL A 131 -1.99 -10.40 -13.66
CA VAL A 131 -3.28 -9.95 -14.18
C VAL A 131 -3.20 -8.47 -14.57
N MET A 132 -2.74 -7.60 -13.68
CA MET A 132 -2.60 -6.17 -13.96
C MET A 132 -1.65 -5.89 -15.13
N ALA A 133 -0.51 -6.57 -15.20
CA ALA A 133 0.45 -6.40 -16.29
C ALA A 133 -0.07 -6.91 -17.65
N HIS A 134 -0.93 -7.94 -17.65
CA HIS A 134 -1.56 -8.42 -18.88
C HIS A 134 -2.61 -7.43 -19.42
N TYR A 135 -3.38 -6.81 -18.51
CA TYR A 135 -4.43 -5.85 -18.89
C TYR A 135 -3.89 -4.42 -19.11
N ALA A 136 -2.80 -4.01 -18.46
CA ALA A 136 -2.25 -2.66 -18.57
C ALA A 136 -2.01 -2.17 -20.02
N PRO A 137 -1.49 -2.98 -20.97
CA PRO A 137 -1.32 -2.57 -22.37
C PRO A 137 -2.63 -2.44 -23.15
N GLN A 138 -3.72 -3.03 -22.65
CA GLN A 138 -5.03 -3.06 -23.31
C GLN A 138 -5.96 -1.93 -22.83
N ILE A 139 -5.57 -1.21 -21.78
CA ILE A 139 -6.39 -0.15 -21.17
C ILE A 139 -5.79 1.21 -21.56
N ASN A 140 -6.63 2.12 -22.10
CA ASN A 140 -6.22 3.47 -22.51
C ASN A 140 -5.89 4.44 -21.36
N SER A 141 -6.16 4.08 -20.09
CA SER A 141 -5.89 4.91 -18.92
C SER A 141 -5.51 4.06 -17.71
N TYR A 142 -4.47 4.45 -16.96
CA TYR A 142 -4.01 3.70 -15.79
C TYR A 142 -4.99 3.82 -14.61
N ASN A 143 -5.97 4.74 -14.66
CA ASN A 143 -7.01 4.89 -13.64
C ASN A 143 -7.77 3.59 -13.36
N ALA A 144 -7.96 2.72 -14.37
CA ALA A 144 -8.61 1.42 -14.16
C ALA A 144 -7.79 0.48 -13.26
N LEU A 145 -6.46 0.62 -13.22
CA LEU A 145 -5.59 -0.18 -12.36
C LEU A 145 -5.72 0.23 -10.89
N PHE A 146 -5.98 1.51 -10.61
CA PHE A 146 -6.19 2.01 -9.25
C PHE A 146 -7.55 1.64 -8.65
N ILE A 147 -8.50 1.17 -9.47
CA ILE A 147 -9.83 0.72 -9.02
C ILE A 147 -9.81 -0.74 -8.53
N ILE A 148 -8.80 -1.53 -8.90
CA ILE A 148 -8.65 -2.97 -8.62
C ILE A 148 -7.76 -3.23 -7.40
#